data_AF-A0A6I0F9S6-F1
#
_entry.id   AF-A0A6I0F9S6-F1
#
_cell.length_a   1.000
_cell.length_b   1.000
_cell.length_c   1.000
_cell.angle_alpha   90.00
_cell.angle_beta   90.00
_cell.angle_gamma   90.00
#
_symmetry.space_group_name_H-M   'P 1'
#
loop_
_entity.id
_entity.type
_entity.pdbx_description
1 polymer ?
#
loop_
_entity_poly.entity_id
_entity_poly.type
_entity_poly.pdbx_seq_one_letter_code
_entity_poly.pdbx_strand_id
1 'polypeptide(L)'
;MSKKIEMEKLVDDLVFIKQAIRKNNNVFKYFSVSRAMKWVLLYAGILIISLSLLINTIITRYASWQLAPTGLKLLIYGAAIVGLLVIVVIKLRTIVKAAKSVESDMSVVKLIKEVYTGQTLMIIIPYFISIVLIITFFNQQDLNHFIAPFLAVLFGLLTNSLVNVFHVKEMIVMGDWLILTGFIALFFLNPLNPAIIVALTFGLGCIIMYLAILFSTKREEE
;
A
#
# COMPACT_ATOMS: atom_id res chain seq x y z
N MET A 1 28.92 4.07 52.60
CA MET A 1 27.90 4.80 51.84
C MET A 1 28.00 4.37 50.38
N SER A 2 27.00 3.78 49.74
CA SER A 2 26.53 2.41 49.99
C SER A 2 26.42 1.74 48.61
N LYS A 3 27.11 0.61 48.37
CA LYS A 3 27.03 -0.18 47.12
C LYS A 3 25.60 -0.44 46.63
N LYS A 4 24.62 -0.44 47.55
CA LYS A 4 23.19 -0.58 47.21
C LYS A 4 22.66 0.59 46.37
N ILE A 5 23.08 1.83 46.64
CA ILE A 5 22.62 3.02 45.92
C ILE A 5 23.14 3.01 44.47
N GLU A 6 24.38 2.55 44.26
CA GLU A 6 24.95 2.38 42.91
C GLU A 6 24.23 1.26 42.14
N MET A 7 23.87 0.16 42.82
CA MET A 7 23.16 -0.95 42.20
C MET A 7 21.73 -0.59 41.81
N GLU A 8 21.02 0.19 42.64
CA GLU A 8 19.70 0.72 42.30
C GLU A 8 19.75 1.66 41.09
N LYS A 9 20.73 2.57 41.02
CA LYS A 9 20.94 3.43 39.84
C LYS A 9 21.19 2.65 38.57
N LEU A 10 22.02 1.61 38.61
CA LEU A 10 22.29 0.77 37.44
C LEU A 10 21.06 0.00 36.96
N VAL A 11 20.19 -0.44 37.88
CA VAL A 11 18.92 -1.08 37.54
C VAL A 11 17.98 -0.08 36.88
N ASP A 12 17.86 1.13 37.41
CA ASP A 12 17.05 2.19 36.81
C ASP A 12 17.55 2.57 35.42
N ASP A 13 18.87 2.75 35.23
CA ASP A 13 19.48 3.03 33.93
C ASP A 13 19.22 1.89 32.92
N LEU A 14 19.30 0.62 33.35
CA LEU A 14 18.95 -0.52 32.51
C LEU A 14 17.47 -0.52 32.13
N VAL A 15 16.57 -0.16 33.04
CA VAL A 15 15.14 -0.02 32.75
C VAL A 15 14.91 1.12 31.76
N PHE A 16 15.57 2.27 31.93
CA PHE A 16 15.51 3.39 31.00
C PHE A 16 16.05 3.03 29.62
N ILE A 17 17.20 2.35 29.55
CA ILE A 17 17.78 1.88 28.29
C ILE A 17 16.84 0.87 27.63
N LYS A 18 16.28 -0.08 28.37
CA LYS A 18 15.33 -1.06 27.83
C LYS A 18 14.05 -0.39 27.35
N GLN A 19 13.55 0.61 28.04
CA GLN A 19 12.39 1.40 27.62
C GLN A 19 12.71 2.27 26.39
N ALA A 20 13.89 2.90 26.34
CA ALA A 20 14.35 3.68 25.20
C ALA A 20 14.51 2.81 23.95
N ILE A 21 15.11 1.62 24.10
CA ILE A 21 15.24 0.62 23.03
C ILE A 21 13.85 0.13 22.60
N ARG A 22 12.95 -0.17 23.55
CA ARG A 22 11.58 -0.62 23.24
C ARG A 22 10.74 0.48 22.56
N LYS A 23 10.94 1.74 22.93
CA LYS A 23 10.28 2.90 22.32
C LYS A 23 10.83 3.20 20.93
N ASN A 24 12.10 2.86 20.67
CA ASN A 24 12.74 3.04 19.36
C ASN A 24 12.54 1.83 18.43
N ASN A 25 12.22 0.65 18.97
CA ASN A 25 11.87 -0.51 18.18
C ASN A 25 10.40 -0.47 17.78
N ASN A 26 10.18 -0.15 16.50
CA ASN A 26 8.88 -0.15 15.86
C ASN A 26 8.14 -1.48 16.09
N VAL A 27 6.88 -1.43 16.56
CA VAL A 27 6.05 -2.61 16.87
C VAL A 27 5.94 -3.55 15.65
N PHE A 28 6.03 -2.98 14.45
CA PHE A 28 6.06 -3.72 13.18
C PHE A 28 7.25 -4.67 13.01
N LYS A 29 8.32 -4.56 13.80
CA LYS A 29 9.40 -5.55 13.82
C LYS A 29 9.01 -6.87 14.50
N TYR A 30 7.97 -6.84 15.35
CA TYR A 30 7.60 -7.97 16.22
C TYR A 30 6.45 -8.81 15.67
N PHE A 31 5.82 -8.40 14.57
CA PHE A 31 4.86 -9.23 13.85
C PHE A 31 4.95 -9.01 12.35
N SER A 32 4.74 -10.06 11.56
CA SER A 32 4.76 -9.99 10.11
C SER A 32 3.50 -9.32 9.57
N VAL A 33 3.53 -7.98 9.45
CA VAL A 33 2.49 -7.18 8.78
C VAL A 33 2.13 -7.76 7.42
N SER A 34 3.14 -8.24 6.68
CA SER A 34 2.98 -8.93 5.39
C SER A 34 1.95 -10.05 5.47
N ARG A 35 2.04 -10.91 6.49
CA ARG A 35 1.16 -12.07 6.66
C ARG A 35 -0.29 -11.64 6.93
N ALA A 36 -0.48 -10.58 7.71
CA ALA A 36 -1.78 -9.97 7.96
C ALA A 36 -2.38 -9.35 6.68
N MET A 37 -1.54 -8.76 5.83
CA MET A 37 -1.97 -8.07 4.61
C MET A 37 -2.23 -8.99 3.42
N LYS A 38 -1.80 -10.26 3.48
CA LYS A 38 -1.89 -11.23 2.36
C LYS A 38 -3.27 -11.23 1.70
N TRP A 39 -4.32 -11.54 2.44
CA TRP A 39 -5.67 -11.64 1.88
C TRP A 39 -6.24 -10.30 1.40
N VAL A 40 -5.88 -9.20 2.07
CA VAL A 40 -6.27 -7.84 1.68
C VAL A 40 -5.75 -7.52 0.29
N LEU A 41 -4.49 -7.88 0.00
CA LEU A 41 -3.85 -7.66 -1.29
C LEU A 41 -4.53 -8.49 -2.39
N LEU A 42 -4.87 -9.75 -2.12
CA LEU A 42 -5.59 -10.58 -3.08
C LEU A 42 -6.96 -9.96 -3.45
N TYR A 43 -7.76 -9.60 -2.43
CA TYR A 43 -9.07 -8.98 -2.68
C TYR A 43 -8.96 -7.64 -3.39
N ALA A 44 -7.95 -6.83 -3.04
CA ALA A 44 -7.67 -5.58 -3.73
C ALA A 44 -7.30 -5.79 -5.21
N GLY A 45 -6.40 -6.73 -5.49
CA GLY A 45 -6.00 -7.07 -6.86
C GLY A 45 -7.18 -7.55 -7.70
N ILE A 46 -7.97 -8.48 -7.18
CA ILE A 46 -9.18 -9.00 -7.85
C ILE A 46 -10.18 -7.86 -8.12
N LEU A 47 -10.43 -6.99 -7.14
CA LEU A 47 -11.35 -5.87 -7.30
C LEU A 47 -10.87 -4.91 -8.40
N ILE A 48 -9.59 -4.51 -8.36
CA ILE A 48 -9.00 -3.59 -9.35
C ILE A 48 -9.10 -4.20 -10.76
N ILE A 49 -8.71 -5.47 -10.93
CA ILE A 49 -8.79 -6.15 -12.23
C ILE A 49 -10.25 -6.24 -12.70
N SER A 50 -11.17 -6.63 -11.84
CA SER A 50 -12.59 -6.79 -12.19
C SER A 50 -13.19 -5.45 -12.64
N LEU A 51 -12.95 -4.37 -11.88
CA LEU A 51 -13.43 -3.03 -12.23
C LEU A 51 -12.80 -2.52 -13.54
N SER A 52 -11.49 -2.70 -13.70
CA SER A 52 -10.79 -2.32 -14.92
C SER A 52 -11.31 -3.06 -16.16
N LEU A 53 -11.57 -4.37 -16.05
CA LEU A 53 -12.13 -5.16 -17.14
C LEU A 53 -13.57 -4.74 -17.48
N LEU A 54 -14.38 -4.45 -16.46
CA LEU A 54 -15.73 -3.91 -16.66
C LEU A 54 -15.68 -2.57 -17.40
N ILE A 55 -14.85 -1.63 -16.94
CA ILE A 55 -14.66 -0.32 -17.58
C ILE A 55 -14.19 -0.50 -19.03
N ASN A 56 -13.22 -1.39 -19.28
CA ASN A 56 -12.75 -1.68 -20.63
C ASN A 56 -13.86 -2.25 -21.53
N THR A 57 -14.70 -3.14 -21.00
CA THR A 57 -15.87 -3.70 -21.72
C THR A 57 -16.87 -2.62 -22.10
N ILE A 58 -17.03 -1.60 -21.26
CA ILE A 58 -17.95 -0.48 -21.52
C ILE A 58 -17.37 0.46 -22.55
N ILE A 59 -16.08 0.78 -22.45
CA ILE A 59 -15.40 1.63 -23.44
C ILE A 59 -15.45 0.98 -24.82
N THR A 60 -15.22 -0.33 -24.91
CA THR A 60 -15.30 -1.06 -26.18
C THR A 60 -16.73 -1.11 -26.74
N ARG A 61 -17.76 -1.23 -25.88
CA ARG A 61 -19.17 -1.28 -26.32
C ARG A 61 -19.74 0.10 -26.72
N TYR A 62 -19.37 1.16 -26.02
CA TYR A 62 -19.90 2.52 -26.23
C TYR A 62 -18.90 3.44 -26.98
N ALA A 63 -17.81 2.88 -27.51
CA ALA A 63 -16.66 3.57 -28.13
C ALA A 63 -15.86 4.50 -27.19
N SER A 64 -16.48 5.11 -26.18
CA SER A 64 -15.82 5.94 -25.18
C SER A 64 -16.52 5.89 -23.83
N TRP A 65 -15.79 6.24 -22.76
CA TRP A 65 -16.40 6.35 -21.43
C TRP A 65 -17.42 7.49 -21.37
N GLN A 66 -17.18 8.58 -22.10
CA GLN A 66 -18.05 9.75 -22.11
C GLN A 66 -19.45 9.41 -22.66
N LEU A 67 -19.55 8.51 -23.64
CA LEU A 67 -20.81 8.12 -24.27
C LEU A 67 -21.61 7.08 -23.47
N ALA A 68 -21.02 6.48 -22.43
CA ALA A 68 -21.73 5.49 -21.62
C ALA A 68 -22.91 6.12 -20.83
N PRO A 69 -24.03 5.38 -20.64
CA PRO A 69 -25.19 5.85 -19.89
C PRO A 69 -24.83 6.27 -18.46
N THR A 70 -25.39 7.40 -17.99
CA THR A 70 -25.09 7.96 -16.66
C THR A 70 -25.39 6.99 -15.53
N GLY A 71 -26.50 6.24 -15.61
CA GLY A 71 -26.83 5.23 -14.59
C GLY A 71 -25.77 4.14 -14.45
N LEU A 72 -25.14 3.73 -15.57
CA LEU A 72 -24.09 2.71 -15.57
C LEU A 72 -22.77 3.26 -15.02
N LYS A 73 -22.42 4.52 -15.32
CA LYS A 73 -21.28 5.21 -14.70
C LYS A 73 -21.44 5.29 -13.18
N LEU A 74 -22.63 5.69 -12.71
CA LEU A 74 -22.94 5.80 -11.29
C LEU A 74 -22.85 4.44 -10.59
N LEU A 75 -23.36 3.37 -11.21
CA LEU A 75 -23.26 2.01 -10.68
C LEU A 75 -21.80 1.59 -10.48
N ILE A 76 -20.93 1.86 -11.46
CA ILE A 76 -19.52 1.48 -11.41
C ILE A 76 -18.76 2.28 -10.35
N TYR A 77 -18.96 3.60 -10.30
CA TYR A 77 -18.36 4.42 -9.25
C TYR A 77 -18.86 4.00 -7.86
N GLY A 78 -20.17 3.71 -7.72
CA GLY A 78 -20.74 3.19 -6.49
C GLY A 78 -20.10 1.87 -6.07
N ALA A 79 -19.99 0.91 -7.00
CA ALA A 79 -19.35 -0.38 -6.76
C ALA A 79 -17.86 -0.23 -6.39
N ALA A 80 -17.14 0.69 -7.05
CA ALA A 80 -15.75 0.98 -6.74
C ALA A 80 -15.59 1.57 -5.33
N ILE A 81 -16.41 2.55 -4.96
CA ILE A 81 -16.37 3.17 -3.63
C ILE A 81 -16.69 2.13 -2.55
N VAL A 82 -17.76 1.36 -2.72
CA VAL A 82 -18.15 0.31 -1.76
C VAL A 82 -17.05 -0.75 -1.64
N GLY A 83 -16.51 -1.23 -2.76
CA GLY A 83 -15.42 -2.21 -2.76
C GLY A 83 -14.17 -1.71 -2.04
N LEU A 84 -13.78 -0.45 -2.28
CA LEU A 84 -12.64 0.17 -1.59
C LEU A 84 -12.89 0.32 -0.08
N LEU A 85 -14.10 0.73 0.33
CA LEU A 85 -14.46 0.82 1.74
C LEU A 85 -14.37 -0.55 2.44
N VAL A 86 -14.87 -1.61 1.78
CA VAL A 86 -14.76 -2.98 2.29
C VAL A 86 -13.30 -3.39 2.46
N ILE A 87 -12.43 -3.14 1.47
CA ILE A 87 -11.00 -3.43 1.56
C ILE A 87 -10.35 -2.67 2.72
N VAL A 88 -10.65 -1.38 2.89
CA VAL A 88 -10.10 -0.55 3.98
C VAL A 88 -10.53 -1.10 5.34
N VAL A 89 -11.80 -1.48 5.50
CA VAL A 89 -12.31 -2.07 6.75
C VAL A 89 -11.63 -3.41 7.04
N ILE A 90 -11.51 -4.30 6.04
CA ILE A 90 -10.83 -5.59 6.21
C ILE A 90 -9.35 -5.37 6.55
N LYS A 91 -8.68 -4.42 5.87
CA LYS A 91 -7.29 -4.03 6.14
C LYS A 91 -7.11 -3.62 7.59
N LEU A 92 -7.90 -2.65 8.06
CA LEU A 92 -7.80 -2.14 9.42
C LEU A 92 -8.08 -3.25 10.45
N ARG A 93 -9.13 -4.04 10.26
CA ARG A 93 -9.45 -5.16 11.16
C ARG A 93 -8.32 -6.17 11.23
N THR A 94 -7.71 -6.51 10.10
CA THR A 94 -6.67 -7.54 10.04
C THR A 94 -5.36 -7.05 10.67
N ILE A 95 -4.96 -5.79 10.42
CA ILE A 95 -3.77 -5.20 11.05
C ILE A 95 -3.98 -5.06 12.55
N VAL A 96 -5.14 -4.58 13.02
CA VAL A 96 -5.43 -4.44 14.46
C VAL A 96 -5.44 -5.81 15.14
N LYS A 97 -6.04 -6.82 14.52
CA LYS A 97 -6.03 -8.19 15.06
C LYS A 97 -4.60 -8.73 15.18
N ALA A 98 -3.76 -8.48 14.17
CA ALA A 98 -2.35 -8.88 14.21
C ALA A 98 -1.57 -8.10 15.29
N ALA A 99 -1.75 -6.79 15.40
CA ALA A 99 -1.09 -5.97 16.41
C ALA A 99 -1.49 -6.35 17.84
N LYS A 100 -2.77 -6.70 18.06
CA LYS A 100 -3.26 -7.19 19.36
C LYS A 100 -2.63 -8.52 19.82
N SER A 101 -2.08 -9.31 18.91
CA SER A 101 -1.36 -10.53 19.27
C SER A 101 0.00 -10.24 19.91
N VAL A 102 0.56 -9.05 19.69
CA VAL A 102 1.83 -8.59 20.29
C VAL A 102 1.57 -7.71 21.51
N GLU A 103 0.57 -6.84 21.46
CA GLU A 103 0.22 -5.92 22.55
C GLU A 103 -1.30 -5.86 22.75
N SER A 104 -1.80 -6.38 23.88
CA SER A 104 -3.24 -6.52 24.15
C SER A 104 -4.02 -5.21 24.13
N ASP A 105 -3.38 -4.10 24.52
CA ASP A 105 -3.97 -2.76 24.64
C ASP A 105 -3.88 -1.93 23.34
N MET A 106 -3.61 -2.57 22.20
CA MET A 106 -3.51 -1.88 20.92
C MET A 106 -4.89 -1.39 20.42
N SER A 107 -5.02 -0.07 20.27
CA SER A 107 -6.20 0.60 19.67
C SER A 107 -5.90 1.10 18.25
N VAL A 108 -6.94 1.35 17.45
CA VAL A 108 -6.80 1.89 16.08
C VAL A 108 -6.05 3.22 16.08
N VAL A 109 -6.33 4.08 17.06
CA VAL A 109 -5.68 5.40 17.19
C VAL A 109 -4.19 5.23 17.50
N LYS A 110 -3.83 4.28 18.36
CA LYS A 110 -2.44 3.98 18.68
C LYS A 110 -1.70 3.43 17.45
N LEU A 111 -2.32 2.52 16.71
CA LEU A 111 -1.80 1.99 15.45
C LEU A 111 -1.55 3.11 14.42
N ILE A 112 -2.50 4.03 14.25
CA ILE A 112 -2.32 5.17 13.32
C ILE A 112 -1.13 6.03 13.76
N LYS A 113 -1.00 6.34 15.05
CA LYS A 113 0.16 7.11 15.56
C LYS A 113 1.49 6.39 15.33
N GLU A 114 1.50 5.06 15.39
CA GLU A 114 2.69 4.25 15.10
C GLU A 114 3.01 4.16 13.60
N VAL A 115 2.01 4.13 12.73
CA VAL A 115 2.21 4.13 11.26
C VAL A 115 2.67 5.50 10.77
N TYR A 116 2.02 6.57 11.23
CA TYR A 116 2.25 7.94 10.78
C TYR A 116 3.29 8.65 11.66
N THR A 117 4.50 8.07 11.72
CA THR A 117 5.65 8.73 12.32
C THR A 117 6.12 9.92 11.47
N GLY A 118 6.91 10.83 12.05
CA GLY A 118 7.53 11.92 11.31
C GLY A 118 8.33 11.45 10.10
N GLN A 119 9.04 10.32 10.22
CA GLN A 119 9.79 9.71 9.11
C GLN A 119 8.87 9.21 8.00
N THR A 120 7.76 8.54 8.35
CA THR A 120 6.77 8.09 7.36
C THR A 120 6.16 9.28 6.61
N LEU A 121 5.82 10.35 7.34
CA LEU A 121 5.23 11.56 6.76
C LEU A 121 6.21 12.29 5.83
N MET A 122 7.49 12.38 6.21
CA MET A 122 8.54 12.95 5.35
C MET A 122 8.69 12.22 4.01
N ILE A 123 8.32 10.94 3.94
CA ILE A 123 8.30 10.19 2.69
C ILE A 123 6.96 10.38 1.97
N ILE A 124 5.82 10.18 2.64
CA ILE A 124 4.49 10.19 2.00
C ILE A 124 4.13 11.57 1.43
N ILE A 125 4.40 12.65 2.17
CA ILE A 125 3.96 14.00 1.80
C ILE A 125 4.55 14.44 0.44
N PRO A 126 5.87 14.36 0.19
CA PRO A 126 6.44 14.70 -1.11
C PRO A 126 5.83 13.90 -2.26
N TYR A 127 5.70 12.57 -2.13
CA TYR A 127 5.09 11.74 -3.17
C TYR A 127 3.62 12.13 -3.43
N PHE A 128 2.86 12.43 -2.37
CA PHE A 128 1.48 12.88 -2.51
C PHE A 128 1.38 14.20 -3.28
N ILE A 129 2.24 15.17 -2.94
CA ILE A 129 2.32 16.44 -3.66
C ILE A 129 2.70 16.20 -5.13
N SER A 130 3.70 15.38 -5.40
CA SER A 130 4.11 15.03 -6.77
C SER A 130 2.98 14.38 -7.57
N ILE A 131 2.23 13.44 -6.97
CA ILE A 131 1.07 12.80 -7.59
C ILE A 131 0.02 13.83 -7.99
N VAL A 132 -0.37 14.73 -7.08
CA VAL A 132 -1.38 15.77 -7.35
C VAL A 132 -0.91 16.73 -8.45
N LEU A 133 0.33 17.18 -8.38
CA LEU A 133 0.91 18.10 -9.37
C LEU A 133 0.96 17.47 -10.77
N ILE A 134 1.37 16.20 -10.87
CA ILE A 134 1.48 15.50 -12.15
C ILE A 134 0.12 15.19 -12.75
N ILE A 135 -0.86 14.76 -11.94
CA ILE A 135 -2.23 14.57 -12.43
C ILE A 135 -2.77 15.89 -12.99
N THR A 136 -2.57 16.99 -12.27
CA THR A 136 -3.03 18.32 -12.70
C THR A 136 -2.33 18.77 -13.98
N PHE A 137 -1.00 18.60 -14.04
CA PHE A 137 -0.19 18.96 -15.20
C PHE A 137 -0.58 18.17 -16.45
N PHE A 138 -0.69 16.84 -16.36
CA PHE A 138 -1.07 16.02 -17.52
C PHE A 138 -2.49 16.28 -17.99
N ASN A 139 -3.41 16.58 -17.08
CA ASN A 139 -4.76 16.96 -17.45
C ASN A 139 -4.78 18.30 -18.22
N GLN A 140 -4.01 19.30 -17.78
CA GLN A 140 -3.89 20.59 -18.48
C GLN A 140 -3.24 20.49 -19.86
N GLN A 141 -2.40 19.49 -20.09
CA GLN A 141 -1.69 19.27 -21.36
C GLN A 141 -2.41 18.26 -22.28
N ASP A 142 -3.62 17.80 -21.93
CA ASP A 142 -4.34 16.73 -22.63
C ASP A 142 -3.58 15.39 -22.73
N LEU A 143 -2.60 15.18 -21.85
CA LEU A 143 -1.76 13.99 -21.75
C LEU A 143 -2.35 12.92 -20.81
N ASN A 144 -3.68 12.80 -20.79
CA ASN A 144 -4.42 11.97 -19.82
C ASN A 144 -4.03 10.47 -19.85
N HIS A 145 -3.55 9.98 -20.98
CA HIS A 145 -3.10 8.60 -21.15
C HIS A 145 -1.80 8.29 -20.39
N PHE A 146 -0.98 9.31 -20.07
CA PHE A 146 0.24 9.16 -19.28
C PHE A 146 -0.01 9.07 -17.77
N ILE A 147 -1.22 9.41 -17.28
CA ILE A 147 -1.51 9.47 -15.85
C ILE A 147 -1.35 8.10 -15.20
N ALA A 148 -2.04 7.07 -15.69
CA ALA A 148 -2.00 5.73 -15.10
C ALA A 148 -0.58 5.12 -15.00
N PRO A 149 0.23 5.08 -16.08
CA PRO A 149 1.58 4.52 -16.00
C PRO A 149 2.52 5.36 -15.13
N PHE A 150 2.41 6.69 -15.16
CA PHE A 150 3.24 7.53 -14.29
C PHE A 150 2.87 7.37 -12.81
N LEU A 151 1.58 7.22 -12.51
CA LEU A 151 1.13 6.87 -11.16
C LEU A 151 1.67 5.53 -10.72
N ALA A 152 1.71 4.52 -11.59
CA ALA A 152 2.33 3.24 -11.26
C ALA A 152 3.80 3.40 -10.87
N VAL A 153 4.59 4.14 -11.66
CA VAL A 153 6.01 4.42 -11.34
C VAL A 153 6.15 5.14 -9.99
N LEU A 154 5.39 6.22 -9.77
CA LEU A 154 5.44 6.97 -8.51
C LEU A 154 5.03 6.13 -7.29
N PHE A 155 3.95 5.36 -7.41
CA PHE A 155 3.52 4.45 -6.35
C PHE A 155 4.54 3.35 -6.10
N GLY A 156 5.21 2.84 -7.14
CA GLY A 156 6.28 1.87 -6.98
C GLY A 156 7.48 2.45 -6.23
N LEU A 157 7.92 3.66 -6.57
CA LEU A 157 8.97 4.38 -5.87
C LEU A 157 8.61 4.69 -4.41
N LEU A 158 7.37 5.11 -4.16
CA LEU A 158 6.82 5.30 -2.82
C LEU A 158 6.85 3.99 -2.03
N THR A 159 6.39 2.90 -2.64
CA THR A 159 6.34 1.56 -2.01
C THR A 159 7.75 1.09 -1.63
N ASN A 160 8.73 1.24 -2.53
CA ASN A 160 10.13 0.91 -2.26
C ASN A 160 10.73 1.80 -1.16
N SER A 161 10.38 3.09 -1.12
CA SER A 161 10.83 4.00 -0.07
C SER A 161 10.26 3.61 1.31
N LEU A 162 9.03 3.10 1.34
CA LEU A 162 8.35 2.65 2.56
C LEU A 162 8.88 1.32 3.11
N VAL A 163 9.59 0.51 2.31
CA VAL A 163 10.23 -0.74 2.77
C VAL A 163 11.16 -0.48 3.94
N ASN A 164 11.96 0.59 3.88
CA ASN A 164 12.91 0.95 4.93
C ASN A 164 12.22 1.35 6.25
N VAL A 165 10.99 1.86 6.17
CA VAL A 165 10.21 2.28 7.35
C VAL A 165 9.49 1.09 7.97
N PHE A 166 8.78 0.31 7.16
CA PHE A 166 7.96 -0.80 7.65
C PHE A 166 8.72 -2.11 7.81
N HIS A 167 9.95 -2.20 7.30
CA HIS A 167 10.80 -3.40 7.33
C HIS A 167 10.14 -4.63 6.65
N VAL A 168 9.24 -4.37 5.68
CA VAL A 168 8.52 -5.40 4.92
C VAL A 168 9.24 -5.62 3.59
N LYS A 169 10.07 -6.66 3.51
CA LYS A 169 10.86 -6.96 2.30
C LYS A 169 9.98 -7.30 1.10
N GLU A 170 8.81 -7.91 1.32
CA GLU A 170 7.89 -8.27 0.24
C GLU A 170 7.31 -7.06 -0.50
N MET A 171 7.33 -5.86 0.11
CA MET A 171 6.90 -4.63 -0.56
C MET A 171 7.84 -4.25 -1.73
N ILE A 172 9.11 -4.68 -1.70
CA ILE A 172 10.05 -4.45 -2.81
C ILE A 172 9.51 -5.08 -4.08
N VAL A 173 9.01 -6.32 -4.01
CA VAL A 173 8.49 -7.05 -5.18
C VAL A 173 7.33 -6.29 -5.84
N MET A 174 6.43 -5.73 -5.03
CA MET A 174 5.33 -4.92 -5.53
C MET A 174 5.82 -3.60 -6.13
N GLY A 175 6.74 -2.91 -5.45
CA GLY A 175 7.29 -1.64 -5.92
C GLY A 175 8.04 -1.79 -7.24
N ASP A 176 8.91 -2.79 -7.33
CA ASP A 176 9.65 -3.11 -8.56
C ASP A 176 8.71 -3.52 -9.69
N TRP A 177 7.66 -4.30 -9.41
CA TRP A 177 6.64 -4.62 -10.40
C TRP A 177 5.96 -3.37 -10.95
N LEU A 178 5.53 -2.46 -10.07
CA LEU A 178 4.87 -1.21 -10.46
C LEU A 178 5.77 -0.29 -11.26
N ILE A 179 7.06 -0.19 -10.88
CA ILE A 179 8.06 0.58 -11.62
C ILE A 179 8.26 -0.02 -13.02
N LEU A 180 8.53 -1.33 -13.08
CA LEU A 180 8.79 -2.04 -14.33
C LEU A 180 7.59 -1.95 -15.28
N THR A 181 6.40 -2.32 -14.80
CA THR A 181 5.18 -2.29 -15.61
C THR A 181 4.73 -0.86 -15.94
N GLY A 182 4.97 0.11 -15.06
CA GLY A 182 4.73 1.52 -15.33
C GLY A 182 5.61 2.05 -16.46
N PHE A 183 6.91 1.77 -16.43
CA PHE A 183 7.81 2.14 -17.53
C PHE A 183 7.48 1.42 -18.83
N ILE A 184 7.22 0.11 -18.79
CA ILE A 184 6.76 -0.63 -19.98
C ILE A 184 5.50 0.03 -20.55
N ALA A 185 4.51 0.33 -19.70
CA ALA A 185 3.29 0.97 -20.13
C ALA A 185 3.52 2.36 -20.76
N LEU A 186 4.52 3.14 -20.31
CA LEU A 186 4.91 4.41 -20.95
C LEU A 186 5.40 4.24 -22.39
N PHE A 187 6.07 3.13 -22.72
CA PHE A 187 6.54 2.85 -24.09
C PHE A 187 5.44 2.26 -24.99
N PHE A 188 4.45 1.56 -24.40
CA PHE A 188 3.37 0.88 -25.12
C PHE A 188 2.00 1.59 -24.95
N LEU A 189 2.01 2.93 -24.83
CA LEU A 189 0.82 3.75 -24.56
C LEU A 189 -0.25 3.71 -25.67
N ASN A 190 0.16 3.66 -26.93
CA ASN A 190 -0.75 3.80 -28.07
C ASN A 190 -1.78 2.66 -28.23
N PRO A 191 -1.44 1.37 -28.04
CA PRO A 191 -2.41 0.30 -28.22
C PRO A 191 -3.30 0.01 -27.00
N LEU A 192 -2.95 0.48 -25.80
CA LEU A 192 -3.57 0.00 -24.56
C LEU A 192 -4.52 1.01 -23.94
N ASN A 193 -5.75 0.57 -23.66
CA ASN A 193 -6.71 1.32 -22.88
C ASN A 193 -6.15 1.56 -21.46
N PRO A 194 -6.23 2.79 -20.90
CA PRO A 194 -5.79 3.09 -19.53
C PRO A 194 -6.34 2.13 -18.46
N ALA A 195 -7.56 1.62 -18.64
CA ALA A 195 -8.15 0.65 -17.72
C ALA A 195 -7.34 -0.67 -17.66
N ILE A 196 -6.84 -1.13 -18.81
CA ILE A 196 -5.97 -2.32 -18.91
C ILE A 196 -4.63 -2.05 -18.23
N ILE A 197 -4.05 -0.86 -18.43
CA ILE A 197 -2.80 -0.46 -17.76
C ILE A 197 -2.98 -0.52 -16.24
N VAL A 198 -4.09 -0.03 -15.69
CA VAL A 198 -4.37 -0.10 -14.25
C VAL A 198 -4.52 -1.55 -13.76
N ALA A 199 -5.15 -2.42 -14.56
CA ALA A 199 -5.26 -3.85 -14.22
C ALA A 199 -3.89 -4.53 -14.18
N LEU A 200 -3.04 -4.26 -15.17
CA LEU A 200 -1.72 -4.88 -15.31
C LEU A 200 -0.70 -4.36 -14.28
N THR A 201 -0.75 -3.07 -13.98
CA THR A 201 0.16 -2.44 -13.01
C THR A 201 -0.31 -2.72 -11.58
N PHE A 202 -1.38 -2.05 -11.14
CA PHE A 202 -1.89 -2.13 -9.77
C PHE A 202 -2.60 -3.45 -9.46
N GLY A 203 -3.42 -3.94 -10.38
CA GLY A 203 -4.18 -5.18 -10.18
C GLY A 203 -3.26 -6.39 -10.02
N LEU A 204 -2.42 -6.67 -11.02
CA LEU A 204 -1.45 -7.77 -10.95
C LEU A 204 -0.37 -7.51 -9.90
N GLY A 205 0.05 -6.26 -9.66
CA GLY A 205 1.02 -5.94 -8.61
C GLY A 205 0.54 -6.39 -7.22
N CYS A 206 -0.74 -6.18 -6.90
CA CYS A 206 -1.35 -6.67 -5.67
C CYS A 206 -1.36 -8.22 -5.59
N ILE A 207 -1.65 -8.91 -6.70
CA ILE A 207 -1.65 -10.39 -6.74
C ILE A 207 -0.23 -10.94 -6.62
N ILE A 208 0.74 -10.33 -7.28
CA ILE A 208 2.15 -10.73 -7.19
C ILE A 208 2.66 -10.55 -5.78
N MET A 209 2.31 -9.45 -5.11
CA MET A 209 2.64 -9.26 -3.69
C MET A 209 2.00 -10.35 -2.82
N TYR A 210 0.74 -10.72 -3.07
CA TYR A 210 0.09 -11.85 -2.38
C TYR A 210 0.89 -13.15 -2.55
N LEU A 211 1.32 -13.47 -3.77
CA LEU A 211 2.11 -14.66 -4.06
C LEU A 211 3.49 -14.60 -3.37
N ALA A 212 4.17 -13.45 -3.44
CA ALA A 212 5.46 -13.24 -2.77
C ALA A 212 5.36 -13.49 -1.26
N ILE A 213 4.31 -12.97 -0.62
CA ILE A 213 4.05 -13.20 0.81
C ILE A 213 3.75 -14.67 1.09
N LEU A 214 2.98 -15.34 0.22
CA LEU A 214 2.64 -16.75 0.37
C LEU A 214 3.90 -17.63 0.33
N PHE A 215 4.82 -17.38 -0.61
CA PHE A 215 6.08 -18.10 -0.73
C PHE A 215 7.05 -17.78 0.41
N SER A 216 7.14 -16.51 0.82
CA SER A 216 7.96 -16.08 1.96
C SER A 216 7.52 -16.80 3.25
N THR A 217 6.21 -16.85 3.51
CA THR A 217 5.64 -17.50 4.70
C THR A 217 5.94 -19.01 4.73
N LYS A 218 5.82 -19.70 3.59
CA LYS A 218 6.07 -21.15 3.53
C LYS A 218 7.51 -21.51 3.89
N ARG A 219 8.46 -20.67 3.47
CA ARG A 219 9.89 -20.86 3.75
C ARG A 219 10.27 -20.63 5.23
N GLU A 220 9.47 -19.88 5.98
CA GLU A 220 9.66 -19.70 7.42
C GLU A 220 9.17 -20.90 8.25
N GLU A 221 8.32 -21.77 7.67
CA GLU A 221 7.73 -22.94 8.32
C GLU A 221 8.53 -24.24 8.07
N GLU A 222 9.51 -24.21 7.15
CA GLU A 222 10.45 -25.29 6.83
C GLU A 222 11.78 -25.11 7.58
#